data_AF-A0A4R1B2N5-F1
#
_entry.id   AF-A0A4R1B2N5-F1
#
_cell.length_a   1.000
_cell.length_b   1.000
_cell.length_c   1.000
_cell.angle_alpha   90.00
_cell.angle_beta   90.00
_cell.angle_gamma   90.00
#
_symmetry.space_group_name_H-M   'P 1'
#
loop_
_entity.id
_entity.type
_entity.pdbx_description
1 polymer ?
#
loop_
_entity_poly.entity_id
_entity_poly.type
_entity_poly.pdbx_seq_one_letter_code
_entity_poly.pdbx_strand_id
1 'polypeptide(L)' 'MGRILSILLIGLGGYFLFQNRYRAMNVLFKNPFLRRLAVSSFMGIPGVRDRMMKMVFPPGPAELK' A
#
# COMPACT_ATOMS: atom_id res chain seq x y z
N MET A 1 17.50 17.78 -23.04
CA MET A 1 17.58 16.30 -23.14
C MET A 1 16.85 15.58 -22.01
N GLY A 2 17.10 15.88 -20.72
CA GLY A 2 16.48 15.14 -19.59
C GLY A 2 14.95 15.17 -19.51
N ARG A 3 14.30 16.29 -19.85
CA ARG A 3 12.83 16.44 -19.75
C ARG A 3 12.06 15.50 -20.68
N ILE A 4 12.59 15.25 -21.87
CA ILE A 4 11.97 14.36 -22.87
C ILE A 4 12.07 12.90 -22.39
N LEU A 5 13.22 12.53 -21.82
CA LEU A 5 13.41 11.21 -21.20
C LEU A 5 12.46 10.98 -20.02
N SER A 6 12.24 11.98 -19.16
CA SER A 6 11.28 11.88 -18.05
C SER A 6 9.85 11.68 -18.55
N ILE A 7 9.42 12.40 -19.59
CA ILE A 7 8.06 12.26 -20.16
C ILE A 7 7.89 10.89 -20.81
N LEU A 8 8.92 10.40 -21.53
CA LEU A 8 8.92 9.05 -22.11
C LEU A 8 8.88 7.95 -21.04
N LEU A 9 9.62 8.09 -19.95
CA LEU A 9 9.62 7.13 -18.84
C LEU A 9 8.26 7.08 -18.14
N ILE A 10 7.60 8.23 -17.96
CA ILE A 10 6.25 8.29 -17.38
C ILE A 10 5.23 7.66 -18.35
N GLY A 11 5.33 7.96 -19.64
CA GLY A 11 4.46 7.37 -20.67
C GLY A 11 4.62 5.86 -20.81
N LEU A 12 5.86 5.36 -20.86
CA LEU A 12 6.18 3.94 -20.92
C LEU A 12 5.79 3.22 -19.64
N GLY A 13 6.06 3.81 -18.47
CA GLY A 13 5.63 3.27 -17.18
C GLY A 13 4.11 3.15 -17.09
N GLY A 14 3.38 4.20 -17.50
CA GLY A 14 1.92 4.20 -17.56
C GLY A 14 1.37 3.17 -18.56
N TYR A 15 1.97 3.06 -19.74
CA TYR A 15 1.57 2.09 -20.76
C TYR A 15 1.78 0.64 -20.27
N PHE A 16 2.91 0.36 -19.64
CA PHE A 16 3.22 -0.97 -19.10
C PHE A 16 2.28 -1.37 -17.95
N LEU A 17 1.90 -0.39 -17.11
CA LEU A 17 0.86 -0.56 -16.09
C LEU A 17 -0.50 -0.87 -16.71
N PHE A 18 -0.85 -0.21 -17.82
CA PHE A 18 -2.15 -0.36 -18.47
C PHE A 18 -2.28 -1.62 -19.33
N GLN A 19 -1.19 -2.09 -19.93
CA GLN A 19 -1.18 -3.34 -20.69
C GLN A 19 -1.21 -4.56 -19.78
N ASN A 20 -0.54 -4.47 -18.63
CA ASN A 20 -0.38 -5.59 -17.71
C ASN A 20 -1.22 -5.42 -16.45
N ARG A 21 -2.41 -4.79 -16.55
CA ARG A 21 -3.25 -4.32 -15.42
C ARG A 21 -3.21 -5.25 -14.21
N TYR A 22 -3.47 -6.54 -14.43
CA TYR A 22 -3.51 -7.55 -13.37
C TYR A 22 -2.13 -7.95 -12.86
N ARG A 23 -1.13 -8.11 -13.74
CA ARG A 23 0.24 -8.48 -13.35
C ARG A 23 0.97 -7.33 -12.66
N ALA A 24 0.75 -6.11 -13.13
CA ALA A 24 1.30 -4.90 -12.58
C ALA A 24 0.71 -4.61 -11.19
N MET A 25 -0.62 -4.70 -11.03
CA MET A 25 -1.24 -4.66 -9.70
C MET A 25 -0.67 -5.75 -8.78
N ASN A 26 -0.53 -6.97 -9.26
CA ASN A 26 -0.01 -8.06 -8.44
C ASN A 26 1.45 -7.81 -8.01
N VAL A 27 2.30 -7.25 -8.87
CA VAL A 27 3.68 -6.85 -8.52
C VAL A 27 3.68 -5.65 -7.57
N LEU A 28 2.77 -4.68 -7.77
CA LEU A 28 2.59 -3.52 -6.89
C LEU A 28 2.22 -3.96 -5.47
N PHE A 29 1.23 -4.84 -5.34
CA PHE A 29 0.75 -5.37 -4.06
C PHE A 29 1.72 -6.39 -3.43
N LYS A 30 2.48 -7.13 -4.25
CA LYS A 30 3.51 -8.06 -3.76
C LYS A 30 4.75 -7.33 -3.25
N ASN A 31 4.93 -6.03 -3.54
CA ASN A 31 6.10 -5.29 -3.09
C ASN A 31 6.03 -5.01 -1.56
N PRO A 32 6.91 -5.63 -0.74
CA PRO A 32 6.91 -5.42 0.71
C PRO A 32 7.20 -3.97 1.09
N PHE A 33 7.87 -3.20 0.23
CA PHE A 33 8.10 -1.78 0.41
C PHE A 33 6.79 -0.97 0.36
N LEU A 34 5.96 -1.25 -0.66
CA LEU A 34 4.68 -0.58 -0.83
C LEU A 34 3.71 -0.93 0.32
N ARG A 35 3.73 -2.19 0.76
CA ARG A 35 3.00 -2.64 1.94
C ARG A 35 3.44 -1.90 3.20
N ARG A 36 4.76 -1.76 3.42
CA ARG A 36 5.30 -1.06 4.59
C ARG A 36 4.91 0.41 4.59
N LEU A 37 4.98 1.08 3.43
CA LEU A 37 4.54 2.47 3.28
C LEU A 37 3.06 2.60 3.63
N ALA A 38 2.19 1.83 2.97
CA ALA A 38 0.75 1.86 3.24
C ALA A 38 0.44 1.60 4.72
N VAL A 39 0.99 0.54 5.31
CA VAL A 39 0.78 0.21 6.74
C VAL A 39 1.31 1.32 7.65
N SER A 40 2.49 1.87 7.38
CA SER A 40 3.06 2.96 8.17
C SER A 40 2.20 4.23 8.13
N SER A 41 1.65 4.56 6.95
CA SER A 41 0.75 5.70 6.77
C SER A 41 -0.56 5.50 7.54
N PHE A 42 -1.17 4.31 7.47
CA PHE A 42 -2.41 4.01 8.20
C PHE A 42 -2.19 3.92 9.72
N MET A 43 -1.08 3.32 10.18
CA MET A 43 -0.76 3.20 11.61
C MET A 43 -0.31 4.52 12.26
N GLY A 44 0.12 5.51 11.46
CA GLY A 44 0.41 6.86 11.95
C GLY A 44 -0.83 7.67 12.32
N ILE A 45 -2.03 7.25 11.89
CA ILE A 45 -3.29 7.95 12.17
C ILE A 45 -3.90 7.35 13.45
N PRO A 46 -4.02 8.11 14.56
CA PRO A 46 -4.44 7.58 15.85
C PRO A 46 -5.83 6.90 15.80
N GLY A 47 -6.81 7.50 15.13
CA GLY A 47 -8.17 6.92 15.02
C GLY A 47 -8.28 5.66 14.15
N VAL A 48 -7.42 5.50 13.14
CA VAL A 48 -7.39 4.29 12.29
C VAL A 48 -6.62 3.17 13.00
N ARG A 49 -5.50 3.53 13.63
CA ARG A 49 -4.69 2.64 14.45
C ARG A 49 -5.53 1.99 15.55
N ASP A 50 -6.27 2.77 16.35
CA ASP A 50 -7.05 2.24 17.47
C ASP A 50 -8.14 1.26 17.01
N ARG A 51 -8.79 1.55 15.87
CA ARG A 51 -9.77 0.65 15.25
C ARG A 51 -9.12 -0.64 14.75
N MET A 52 -7.98 -0.56 14.06
CA MET A 52 -7.25 -1.75 13.61
C MET A 52 -6.76 -2.60 14.78
N MET A 53 -6.22 -1.98 15.83
CA MET A 53 -5.76 -2.71 17.02
C MET A 53 -6.92 -3.43 17.71
N LYS A 54 -8.10 -2.81 17.84
CA LYS A 54 -9.30 -3.46 18.38
C LYS A 54 -9.82 -4.62 17.51
N MET A 55 -9.64 -4.55 16.19
CA MET A 55 -10.04 -5.61 15.27
C MET A 55 -9.05 -6.78 15.23
N VAL A 56 -7.75 -6.49 15.29
CA VAL A 56 -6.67 -7.50 15.25
C VAL A 56 -6.46 -8.17 16.61
N PHE A 57 -6.64 -7.40 17.68
CA PHE A 57 -6.63 -7.89 19.06
C PHE A 57 -8.06 -7.77 19.62
N PRO A 58 -8.98 -8.69 19.23
CA PRO A 58 -10.25 -8.77 19.93
C PRO A 58 -9.97 -9.00 21.42
N PRO A 59 -10.76 -8.40 22.33
CA PRO A 59 -10.57 -8.61 23.76
C PRO A 59 -10.63 -10.11 24.04
N GLY A 60 -9.49 -10.68 24.42
CA GLY A 60 -9.43 -12.04 24.90
C GLY A 60 -10.28 -12.17 26.17
N PRO A 61 -10.70 -13.39 26.54
CA PRO A 61 -11.61 -13.64 27.68
C PRO A 61 -11.11 -13.16 29.05
N ALA A 62 -9.95 -12.51 29.13
CA ALA A 62 -9.36 -11.95 30.35
C ALA A 62 -9.99 -10.60 30.79
N GLU A 63 -10.77 -9.92 29.95
CA GLU A 63 -11.51 -8.69 30.32
C GLU A 63 -12.96 -8.94 30.77
N LEU A 64 -13.40 -10.21 30.90
CA LEU A 64 -14.72 -10.57 31.45
C LEU A 64 -14.70 -10.74 32.99
N LYS A 65 -13.95 -9.91 33.71
CA LYS A 65 -13.87 -9.96 35.17
C LYS A 65 -14.22 -8.63 35.82
#